data_AF-A0A535K1S3-F1
#
_entry.id   AF-A0A535K1S3-F1
#
_cell.length_a   1.000
_cell.length_b   1.000
_cell.length_c   1.000
_cell.angle_alpha   90.00
_cell.angle_beta   90.00
_cell.angle_gamma   90.00
#
_symmetry.space_group_name_H-M   'P 1'
#
loop_
_entity.id
_entity.type
_entity.pdbx_description
1 polymer ?
#
loop_
_entity_poly.entity_id
_entity_poly.type
_entity_poly.pdbx_seq_one_letter_code
_entity_poly.pdbx_strand_id
1 'polypeptide(L)'
;MPTVTEAVEALVHATVDLPDADMDRPWVWREYDEEGLRFALLMAQHELRDLAVRLAAMRPAPPSQAQRILGQYHHAYRDLGGALAGLRDEDLDRVPKEGEWALREVIAHMLGAEYGFLGVVRYALAPDRPQDPDKADERWGSWREEHGYRAPKTLEGGIGDVRNAMFEIHRRVLRELDGLSDADVERDATFWDGDKPIRFRMHRFEAHMIQHTIQVDKTLEWMGRSPTEARRLIRILYRDLAAVEMLSSNSFGQKERDEVAKTIGDRASEIGKTR
;
A
#
# COMPACT_ATOMS: atom_id res chain seq x y z
N MET A 1 9.68 -12.47 18.18
CA MET A 1 10.20 -11.12 17.91
C MET A 1 9.23 -10.44 16.97
N PRO A 2 8.98 -9.13 17.09
CA PRO A 2 8.15 -8.43 16.12
C PRO A 2 8.79 -8.51 14.73
N THR A 3 7.95 -8.56 13.71
CA THR A 3 8.35 -8.38 12.30
C THR A 3 8.77 -6.93 12.05
N VAL A 4 9.46 -6.69 10.92
CA VAL A 4 9.82 -5.32 10.51
C VAL A 4 8.58 -4.45 10.34
N THR A 5 7.50 -5.00 9.76
CA THR A 5 6.21 -4.31 9.62
C THR A 5 5.65 -3.93 10.98
N GLU A 6 5.56 -4.86 11.94
CA GLU A 6 5.05 -4.57 13.28
C GLU A 6 5.90 -3.51 14.02
N ALA A 7 7.23 -3.54 13.84
CA ALA A 7 8.12 -2.53 14.41
C ALA A 7 7.88 -1.14 13.79
N VAL A 8 7.70 -1.07 12.46
CA VAL A 8 7.35 0.20 11.78
C VAL A 8 6.00 0.70 12.23
N GLU A 9 4.97 -0.15 12.33
CA GLU A 9 3.64 0.26 12.82
C GLU A 9 3.72 0.79 14.26
N ALA A 10 4.55 0.20 15.12
CA ALA A 10 4.78 0.71 16.47
C ALA A 10 5.42 2.11 16.47
N LEU A 11 6.42 2.33 15.60
CA LEU A 11 7.07 3.63 15.44
C LEU A 11 6.08 4.68 14.89
N VAL A 12 5.25 4.30 13.91
CA VAL A 12 4.20 5.16 13.36
C VAL A 12 3.20 5.53 14.46
N HIS A 13 2.73 4.58 15.25
CA HIS A 13 1.81 4.87 16.36
C HIS A 13 2.40 5.86 17.38
N ALA A 14 3.69 5.74 17.67
CA ALA A 14 4.40 6.66 18.56
C ALA A 14 4.60 8.07 17.99
N THR A 15 4.44 8.28 16.68
CA THR A 15 4.85 9.53 16.01
C THR A 15 3.77 10.21 15.15
N VAL A 16 2.74 9.51 14.69
CA VAL A 16 1.77 10.01 13.67
C VAL A 16 0.97 11.24 14.07
N ASP A 17 0.75 11.44 15.36
CA ASP A 17 0.00 12.56 15.92
C ASP A 17 0.88 13.66 16.51
N LEU A 18 2.21 13.58 16.34
CA LEU A 18 3.10 14.64 16.79
C LEU A 18 2.91 15.90 15.93
N PRO A 19 2.73 17.08 16.56
CA PRO A 19 2.74 18.36 15.87
C PRO A 19 4.16 18.70 15.38
N ASP A 20 4.27 19.65 14.44
CA ASP A 20 5.56 20.06 13.88
C ASP A 20 6.55 20.52 14.97
N ALA A 21 6.08 21.21 16.01
CA ALA A 21 6.93 21.65 17.13
C ALA A 21 7.57 20.47 17.91
N ASP A 22 6.93 19.30 17.93
CA ASP A 22 7.49 18.12 18.61
C ASP A 22 8.61 17.47 17.80
N MET A 23 8.73 17.77 16.50
CA MET A 23 9.79 17.22 15.66
C MET A 23 11.18 17.78 16.00
N ASP A 24 11.23 18.95 16.64
CA ASP A 24 12.44 19.58 17.17
C ASP A 24 12.85 19.10 18.57
N ARG A 25 12.04 18.22 19.21
CA ARG A 25 12.38 17.70 20.54
C ARG A 25 13.75 17.03 20.51
N PRO A 26 14.61 17.26 21.52
CA PRO A 26 15.93 16.65 21.56
C PRO A 26 15.86 15.12 21.45
N TRP A 27 16.56 14.58 20.47
CA TRP A 27 16.75 13.15 20.29
C TRP A 27 18.13 12.94 19.68
N VAL A 28 18.89 12.01 20.24
CA VAL A 28 20.31 11.80 19.90
C VAL A 28 20.45 10.45 19.23
N TRP A 29 21.01 10.45 18.02
CA TRP A 29 21.43 9.23 17.34
C TRP A 29 22.95 9.20 17.23
N ARG A 30 23.59 8.49 18.15
CA ARG A 30 25.06 8.39 18.24
C ARG A 30 25.68 9.80 18.26
N GLU A 31 26.49 10.15 17.26
CA GLU A 31 27.16 11.44 17.13
C GLU A 31 26.26 12.56 16.60
N TYR A 32 25.01 12.27 16.23
CA TYR A 32 24.05 13.25 15.70
C TYR A 32 23.06 13.67 16.80
N ASP A 33 23.20 14.90 17.32
CA ASP A 33 22.40 15.44 18.43
C ASP A 33 21.66 16.75 18.12
N GLU A 34 21.84 17.32 16.92
CA GLU A 34 21.24 18.61 16.52
C GLU A 34 19.93 18.49 15.72
N GLU A 35 19.61 17.31 15.18
CA GLU A 35 18.51 17.13 14.21
C GLU A 35 17.13 17.01 14.87
N GLY A 36 17.07 16.61 16.15
CA GLY A 36 15.83 16.39 16.90
C GLY A 36 15.10 15.09 16.53
N LEU A 37 13.86 14.97 17.02
CA LEU A 37 13.06 13.74 16.94
C LEU A 37 12.73 13.30 15.50
N ARG A 38 12.69 14.21 14.52
CA ARG A 38 12.58 13.86 13.09
C ARG A 38 13.60 12.85 12.64
N PHE A 39 14.80 12.91 13.21
CA PHE A 39 15.89 12.05 12.83
C PHE A 39 15.61 10.58 13.19
N ALA A 40 14.74 10.31 14.16
CA ALA A 40 14.28 8.97 14.49
C ALA A 40 13.54 8.30 13.32
N LEU A 41 12.70 9.05 12.60
CA LEU A 41 11.99 8.56 11.41
C LEU A 41 12.94 8.43 10.21
N LEU A 42 13.86 9.38 10.02
CA LEU A 42 14.88 9.34 8.96
C LEU A 42 15.85 8.17 9.14
N MET A 43 16.23 7.84 10.37
CA MET A 43 17.10 6.69 10.64
C MET A 43 16.37 5.35 10.48
N ALA A 44 15.10 5.27 10.85
CA ALA A 44 14.26 4.10 10.50
C ALA A 44 14.18 3.93 8.97
N GLN A 45 13.97 5.02 8.24
CA GLN A 45 13.97 5.01 6.79
C GLN A 45 15.31 4.49 6.23
N HIS A 46 16.43 5.01 6.72
CA HIS A 46 17.78 4.56 6.32
C HIS A 46 17.94 3.04 6.52
N GLU A 47 17.55 2.54 7.68
CA GLU A 47 17.65 1.11 8.04
C GLU A 47 16.79 0.22 7.11
N LEU A 48 15.58 0.66 6.75
CA LEU A 48 14.73 -0.07 5.80
C LEU A 48 15.35 -0.12 4.40
N ARG A 49 15.96 0.99 3.94
CA ARG A 49 16.62 1.05 2.63
C ARG A 49 17.85 0.15 2.57
N ASP A 50 18.68 0.16 3.61
CA ASP A 50 19.83 -0.76 3.70
C ASP A 50 19.35 -2.23 3.71
N LEU A 51 18.33 -2.52 4.53
CA LEU A 51 17.74 -3.86 4.60
C LEU A 51 17.23 -4.32 3.23
N ALA A 52 16.50 -3.48 2.50
CA ALA A 52 16.00 -3.81 1.16
C ALA A 52 17.14 -4.17 0.20
N VAL A 53 18.26 -3.42 0.22
CA VAL A 53 19.44 -3.72 -0.61
C VAL A 53 20.04 -5.08 -0.23
N ARG A 54 20.23 -5.34 1.06
CA ARG A 54 20.79 -6.61 1.55
C ARG A 54 19.92 -7.81 1.19
N LEU A 55 18.61 -7.68 1.37
CA LEU A 55 17.64 -8.71 1.01
C LEU A 55 17.60 -8.97 -0.49
N ALA A 56 17.66 -7.92 -1.32
CA ALA A 56 17.71 -8.07 -2.77
C ALA A 56 18.96 -8.83 -3.22
N ALA A 57 20.11 -8.59 -2.58
CA ALA A 57 21.36 -9.30 -2.86
C ALA A 57 21.33 -10.78 -2.43
N MET A 58 20.51 -11.14 -1.45
CA MET A 58 20.33 -12.52 -0.98
C MET A 58 19.31 -13.33 -1.79
N ARG A 59 18.56 -12.68 -2.69
CA ARG A 59 17.48 -13.31 -3.42
C ARG A 59 18.03 -14.40 -4.35
N PRO A 60 17.48 -15.63 -4.34
CA PRO A 60 18.04 -16.76 -5.10
C PRO A 60 17.84 -16.64 -6.62
N ALA A 61 16.84 -15.87 -7.06
CA ALA A 61 16.53 -15.68 -8.46
C ALA A 61 15.99 -14.26 -8.72
N PRO A 62 16.21 -13.68 -9.91
CA PRO A 62 15.60 -12.41 -10.29
C PRO A 62 14.07 -12.45 -10.22
N PRO A 63 13.39 -11.32 -9.94
CA PRO A 63 11.93 -11.25 -10.00
C PRO A 63 11.40 -11.32 -11.43
N SER A 64 10.27 -12.01 -11.61
CA SER A 64 9.48 -12.02 -12.86
C SER A 64 8.90 -10.64 -13.18
N GLN A 65 8.35 -10.47 -14.39
CA GLN A 65 7.63 -9.25 -14.74
C GLN A 65 6.47 -8.97 -13.78
N ALA A 66 5.66 -9.99 -13.49
CA ALA A 66 4.54 -9.88 -12.54
C ALA A 66 5.00 -9.37 -11.17
N GLN A 67 6.07 -9.95 -10.63
CA GLN A 67 6.63 -9.56 -9.33
C GLN A 67 7.15 -8.12 -9.31
N ARG A 68 7.76 -7.65 -10.41
CA ARG A 68 8.21 -6.25 -10.52
C ARG A 68 7.03 -5.29 -10.54
N ILE A 69 5.98 -5.60 -11.29
CA ILE A 69 4.76 -4.77 -11.37
C ILE A 69 4.05 -4.76 -10.01
N LEU A 70 3.91 -5.90 -9.36
CA LEU A 70 3.32 -5.99 -8.02
C LEU A 70 4.14 -5.23 -6.98
N GLY A 71 5.46 -5.15 -7.14
CA GLY A 71 6.31 -4.32 -6.28
C GLY A 71 5.99 -2.82 -6.40
N GLN A 72 5.74 -2.34 -7.62
CA GLN A 72 5.33 -0.94 -7.87
C GLN A 72 3.94 -0.67 -7.29
N TYR A 73 3.00 -1.58 -7.51
CA TYR A 73 1.66 -1.51 -6.92
C TYR A 73 1.72 -1.51 -5.38
N HIS A 74 2.53 -2.38 -4.77
CA HIS A 74 2.68 -2.44 -3.32
C HIS A 74 3.31 -1.16 -2.74
N HIS A 75 4.25 -0.54 -3.46
CA HIS A 75 4.76 0.79 -3.10
C HIS A 75 3.64 1.84 -3.12
N ALA A 76 2.78 1.86 -4.15
CA ALA A 76 1.62 2.77 -4.19
C ALA A 76 0.59 2.49 -3.08
N TYR A 77 0.36 1.21 -2.73
CA TYR A 77 -0.49 0.83 -1.60
C TYR A 77 0.05 1.37 -0.27
N ARG A 78 1.36 1.25 -0.02
CA ARG A 78 2.00 1.80 1.18
C ARG A 78 2.01 3.32 1.18
N ASP A 79 2.09 3.96 0.02
CA ASP A 79 1.90 5.41 -0.11
C ASP A 79 0.52 5.87 0.35
N LEU A 80 -0.53 5.18 -0.11
CA LEU A 80 -1.90 5.40 0.37
C LEU A 80 -1.97 5.19 1.88
N GLY A 81 -1.41 4.10 2.41
CA GLY A 81 -1.36 3.83 3.85
C GLY A 81 -0.78 4.99 4.66
N GLY A 82 0.30 5.60 4.17
CA GLY A 82 0.89 6.81 4.75
C GLY A 82 0.00 8.04 4.67
N ALA A 83 -0.68 8.27 3.53
CA ALA A 83 -1.64 9.36 3.40
C ALA A 83 -2.83 9.20 4.36
N LEU A 84 -3.23 7.96 4.66
CA LEU A 84 -4.33 7.67 5.57
C LEU A 84 -3.90 7.63 7.05
N ALA A 85 -2.61 7.53 7.38
CA ALA A 85 -2.10 7.18 8.71
C ALA A 85 -2.63 8.05 9.87
N GLY A 86 -2.83 9.34 9.65
CA GLY A 86 -3.31 10.30 10.66
C GLY A 86 -4.80 10.68 10.57
N LEU A 87 -5.58 9.95 9.77
CA LEU A 87 -7.02 10.18 9.64
C LEU A 87 -7.80 9.67 10.86
N ARG A 88 -8.89 10.37 11.16
CA ARG A 88 -9.88 10.00 12.17
C ARG A 88 -11.18 9.57 11.49
N ASP A 89 -12.03 8.86 12.23
CA ASP A 89 -13.35 8.44 11.74
C ASP A 89 -14.19 9.63 11.25
N GLU A 90 -14.13 10.76 11.97
CA GLU A 90 -14.84 12.00 11.64
C GLU A 90 -14.43 12.62 10.28
N ASP A 91 -13.24 12.30 9.77
CA ASP A 91 -12.74 12.84 8.50
C ASP A 91 -13.31 12.07 7.29
N LEU A 92 -13.82 10.84 7.48
CA LEU A 92 -14.22 9.96 6.37
C LEU A 92 -15.41 10.47 5.56
N ASP A 93 -16.42 10.98 6.27
CA ASP A 93 -17.72 11.35 5.73
C ASP A 93 -17.88 12.86 5.56
N ARG A 94 -16.84 13.63 5.88
CA ARG A 94 -16.82 15.08 5.68
C ARG A 94 -16.66 15.39 4.20
N VAL A 95 -17.68 16.00 3.61
CA VAL A 95 -17.61 16.54 2.25
C VAL A 95 -16.65 17.73 2.22
N PRO A 96 -15.55 17.70 1.45
CA PRO A 96 -14.51 18.72 1.53
C PRO A 96 -14.91 20.05 0.89
N LYS A 97 -15.68 20.01 -0.21
CA LYS A 97 -16.29 21.17 -0.87
C LYS A 97 -17.45 20.69 -1.76
N GLU A 98 -18.30 21.62 -2.19
CA GLU A 98 -19.42 21.33 -3.09
C GLU A 98 -18.93 20.61 -4.37
N GLY A 99 -19.63 19.52 -4.73
CA GLY A 99 -19.34 18.73 -5.92
C GLY A 99 -18.18 17.73 -5.82
N GLU A 100 -17.50 17.65 -4.67
CA GLU A 100 -16.45 16.64 -4.44
C GLU A 100 -16.93 15.50 -3.56
N TRP A 101 -16.22 14.37 -3.70
CA TRP A 101 -16.45 13.18 -2.91
C TRP A 101 -15.83 13.27 -1.52
N ALA A 102 -16.52 12.70 -0.53
CA ALA A 102 -15.94 12.42 0.78
C ALA A 102 -14.84 11.35 0.67
N LEU A 103 -13.94 11.27 1.65
CA LEU A 103 -12.85 10.28 1.62
C LEU A 103 -13.36 8.85 1.52
N ARG A 104 -14.46 8.51 2.22
CA ARG A 104 -15.08 7.19 2.13
C ARG A 104 -15.49 6.84 0.71
N GLU A 105 -16.06 7.80 -0.03
CA GLU A 105 -16.49 7.59 -1.41
C GLU A 105 -15.29 7.41 -2.35
N VAL A 106 -14.21 8.19 -2.16
CA VAL A 106 -12.95 8.02 -2.91
C VAL A 106 -12.39 6.62 -2.69
N ILE A 107 -12.31 6.15 -1.44
CA ILE A 107 -11.73 4.85 -1.11
C ILE A 107 -12.64 3.71 -1.57
N ALA A 108 -13.96 3.85 -1.46
CA ALA A 108 -14.92 2.88 -2.02
C ALA A 108 -14.77 2.77 -3.55
N HIS A 109 -14.53 3.88 -4.24
CA HIS A 109 -14.24 3.88 -5.67
C HIS A 109 -12.93 3.14 -5.99
N MET A 110 -11.86 3.39 -5.23
CA MET A 110 -10.59 2.65 -5.35
C MET A 110 -10.81 1.14 -5.16
N LEU A 111 -11.51 0.75 -4.10
CA LEU A 111 -11.84 -0.66 -3.83
C LEU A 111 -12.60 -1.30 -5.01
N GLY A 112 -13.58 -0.59 -5.58
CA GLY A 112 -14.28 -1.03 -6.79
C GLY A 112 -13.36 -1.30 -7.97
N ALA A 113 -12.39 -0.42 -8.21
CA ALA A 113 -11.41 -0.58 -9.27
C ALA A 113 -10.43 -1.74 -9.03
N GLU A 114 -9.95 -1.93 -7.79
CA GLU A 114 -9.07 -3.04 -7.41
C GLU A 114 -9.74 -4.40 -7.72
N TYR A 115 -10.99 -4.59 -7.28
CA TYR A 115 -11.76 -5.80 -7.61
C TYR A 115 -11.98 -5.95 -9.12
N GLY A 116 -12.28 -4.85 -9.81
CA GLY A 116 -12.51 -4.83 -11.26
C GLY A 116 -11.28 -5.27 -12.04
N PHE A 117 -10.12 -4.66 -11.77
CA PHE A 117 -8.86 -5.00 -12.45
C PHE A 117 -8.44 -6.44 -12.15
N LEU A 118 -8.56 -6.89 -10.89
CA LEU A 118 -8.25 -8.27 -10.52
C LEU A 118 -9.16 -9.24 -11.28
N GLY A 119 -10.46 -8.99 -11.29
CA GLY A 119 -11.42 -9.83 -12.00
C GLY A 119 -11.14 -9.91 -13.50
N VAL A 120 -10.79 -8.80 -14.15
CA VAL A 120 -10.46 -8.77 -15.59
C VAL A 120 -9.22 -9.63 -15.89
N VAL A 121 -8.15 -9.47 -15.11
CA VAL A 121 -6.94 -10.28 -15.26
C VAL A 121 -7.25 -11.76 -15.06
N ARG A 122 -8.04 -12.09 -14.04
CA ARG A 122 -8.39 -13.48 -13.73
C ARG A 122 -9.31 -14.09 -14.76
N TYR A 123 -10.25 -13.32 -15.30
CA TYR A 123 -11.14 -13.80 -16.35
C TYR A 123 -10.39 -14.09 -17.64
N ALA A 124 -9.44 -13.23 -18.03
CA ALA A 124 -8.58 -13.46 -19.21
C ALA A 124 -7.77 -14.77 -19.12
N LEU A 125 -7.47 -15.24 -17.90
CA LEU A 125 -6.75 -16.48 -17.65
C LEU A 125 -7.68 -17.67 -17.33
N ALA A 126 -8.98 -17.45 -17.21
CA ALA A 126 -9.91 -18.46 -16.72
C ALA A 126 -10.08 -19.59 -17.76
N PRO A 127 -9.96 -20.86 -17.34
CA PRO A 127 -10.07 -21.99 -18.26
C PRO A 127 -11.49 -22.15 -18.84
N ASP A 128 -12.50 -21.63 -18.13
CA ASP A 128 -13.90 -21.64 -18.53
C ASP A 128 -14.33 -20.40 -19.33
N ARG A 129 -13.40 -19.46 -19.60
CA ARG A 129 -13.69 -18.29 -20.44
C ARG A 129 -14.03 -18.73 -21.87
N PRO A 130 -15.19 -18.31 -22.42
CA PRO A 130 -15.51 -18.56 -23.82
C PRO A 130 -14.43 -18.01 -24.77
N GLN A 131 -14.14 -18.75 -25.83
CA GLN A 131 -13.18 -18.32 -26.87
C GLN A 131 -13.78 -17.23 -27.78
N ASP A 132 -15.10 -17.32 -28.01
CA ASP A 132 -15.86 -16.33 -28.76
C ASP A 132 -15.98 -15.01 -27.96
N PRO A 133 -15.57 -13.86 -28.50
CA PRO A 133 -15.55 -12.59 -27.77
C PRO A 133 -16.91 -12.14 -27.25
N ASP A 134 -17.97 -12.27 -28.04
CA ASP A 134 -19.31 -11.82 -27.67
C ASP A 134 -19.85 -12.67 -26.50
N LYS A 135 -19.69 -14.00 -26.57
CA LYS A 135 -20.02 -14.89 -25.46
C LYS A 135 -19.17 -14.63 -24.22
N ALA A 136 -17.90 -14.25 -24.39
CA ALA A 136 -17.03 -13.92 -23.28
C ALA A 136 -17.49 -12.62 -22.58
N ASP A 137 -17.93 -11.62 -23.33
CA ASP A 137 -18.48 -10.37 -22.78
C ASP A 137 -19.80 -10.63 -22.02
N GLU A 138 -20.71 -11.41 -22.61
CA GLU A 138 -21.97 -11.81 -21.95
C GLU A 138 -21.72 -12.57 -20.63
N ARG A 139 -20.71 -13.45 -20.60
CA ARG A 139 -20.37 -14.26 -19.42
C ARG A 139 -19.70 -13.45 -18.31
N TRP A 140 -19.01 -12.36 -18.62
CA TRP A 140 -18.23 -11.58 -17.65
C TRP A 140 -19.04 -11.20 -16.40
N GLY A 141 -20.26 -10.69 -16.60
CA GLY A 141 -21.09 -10.16 -15.51
C GLY A 141 -21.46 -11.19 -14.44
N SER A 142 -21.78 -12.42 -14.85
CA SER A 142 -22.09 -13.53 -13.94
C SER A 142 -20.82 -14.18 -13.39
N TRP A 143 -19.78 -14.30 -14.22
CA TRP A 143 -18.51 -14.91 -13.84
C TRP A 143 -17.85 -14.16 -12.68
N ARG A 144 -17.79 -12.82 -12.76
CA ARG A 144 -17.19 -12.00 -11.70
C ARG A 144 -17.96 -12.07 -10.37
N GLU A 145 -19.25 -12.38 -10.41
CA GLU A 145 -20.08 -12.53 -9.22
C GLU A 145 -19.85 -13.89 -8.56
N GLU A 146 -19.92 -14.96 -9.35
CA GLU A 146 -19.65 -16.33 -8.93
C GLU A 146 -18.27 -16.49 -8.28
N HIS A 147 -17.26 -15.81 -8.82
CA HIS A 147 -15.88 -15.91 -8.35
C HIS A 147 -15.48 -14.80 -7.35
N GLY A 148 -16.45 -13.98 -6.91
CA GLY A 148 -16.22 -12.97 -5.87
C GLY A 148 -15.31 -11.82 -6.29
N TYR A 149 -15.30 -11.42 -7.56
CA TYR A 149 -14.61 -10.23 -8.08
C TYR A 149 -15.52 -8.98 -8.14
N ARG A 150 -16.63 -8.98 -7.38
CA ARG A 150 -17.41 -7.78 -7.11
C ARG A 150 -16.97 -7.17 -5.78
N ALA A 151 -16.67 -5.87 -5.81
CA ALA A 151 -16.43 -5.12 -4.59
C ALA A 151 -17.70 -5.07 -3.71
N PRO A 152 -17.54 -4.85 -2.40
CA PRO A 152 -18.64 -4.50 -1.51
C PRO A 152 -19.43 -3.30 -2.06
N LYS A 153 -20.76 -3.30 -1.87
CA LYS A 153 -21.63 -2.20 -2.32
C LYS A 153 -21.42 -0.93 -1.49
N THR A 154 -21.10 -1.10 -0.21
CA THR A 154 -20.86 -0.04 0.76
C THR A 154 -19.57 -0.32 1.52
N LEU A 155 -18.91 0.75 1.97
CA LEU A 155 -17.75 0.68 2.84
C LEU A 155 -18.15 1.25 4.19
N GLU A 156 -18.52 0.39 5.13
CA GLU A 156 -19.04 0.76 6.44
C GLU A 156 -17.93 0.86 7.49
N GLY A 157 -18.26 1.39 8.67
CA GLY A 157 -17.34 1.47 9.81
C GLY A 157 -16.38 2.66 9.79
N GLY A 158 -15.39 2.61 10.68
CA GLY A 158 -14.39 3.65 10.90
C GLY A 158 -13.16 3.52 10.00
N ILE A 159 -12.13 4.34 10.24
CA ILE A 159 -10.89 4.34 9.47
C ILE A 159 -10.17 2.99 9.54
N GLY A 160 -10.30 2.28 10.67
CA GLY A 160 -9.78 0.92 10.83
C GLY A 160 -10.42 -0.05 9.83
N ASP A 161 -11.74 -0.03 9.70
CA ASP A 161 -12.48 -0.89 8.77
C ASP A 161 -12.15 -0.56 7.31
N VAL A 162 -12.04 0.72 6.99
CA VAL A 162 -11.62 1.22 5.67
C VAL A 162 -10.23 0.71 5.30
N ARG A 163 -9.26 0.83 6.21
CA ARG A 163 -7.89 0.32 5.99
C ARG A 163 -7.87 -1.20 5.85
N ASN A 164 -8.66 -1.91 6.66
CA ASN A 164 -8.78 -3.37 6.58
C ASN A 164 -9.36 -3.81 5.23
N ALA A 165 -10.39 -3.14 4.72
CA ALA A 165 -10.96 -3.45 3.41
C ALA A 165 -9.93 -3.29 2.29
N MET A 166 -9.14 -2.21 2.32
CA MET A 166 -8.04 -2.00 1.36
C MET A 166 -6.93 -3.03 1.53
N PHE A 167 -6.58 -3.40 2.76
CA PHE A 167 -5.58 -4.43 3.05
C PHE A 167 -5.99 -5.80 2.51
N GLU A 168 -7.25 -6.21 2.71
CA GLU A 168 -7.75 -7.51 2.27
C GLU A 168 -7.73 -7.65 0.74
N ILE A 169 -8.22 -6.64 0.01
CA ILE A 169 -8.13 -6.68 -1.45
C ILE A 169 -6.67 -6.63 -1.92
N HIS A 170 -5.83 -5.80 -1.30
CA HIS A 170 -4.43 -5.68 -1.65
C HIS A 170 -3.70 -7.01 -1.51
N ARG A 171 -3.87 -7.70 -0.37
CA ARG A 171 -3.31 -9.04 -0.14
C ARG A 171 -3.85 -10.07 -1.11
N ARG A 172 -5.13 -9.97 -1.48
CA ARG A 172 -5.72 -10.84 -2.51
C ARG A 172 -5.04 -10.62 -3.85
N VAL A 173 -4.88 -9.37 -4.31
CA VAL A 173 -4.20 -9.03 -5.57
C VAL A 173 -2.78 -9.60 -5.58
N LEU A 174 -1.98 -9.35 -4.53
CA LEU A 174 -0.63 -9.90 -4.44
C LEU A 174 -0.62 -11.43 -4.53
N ARG A 175 -1.40 -12.11 -3.67
CA ARG A 175 -1.46 -13.58 -3.62
C ARG A 175 -1.89 -14.18 -4.95
N GLU A 176 -2.83 -13.54 -5.62
CA GLU A 176 -3.41 -14.07 -6.84
C GLU A 176 -2.50 -13.87 -8.05
N LEU A 177 -1.78 -12.76 -8.12
CA LEU A 177 -1.02 -12.40 -9.31
C LEU A 177 0.49 -12.69 -9.21
N ASP A 178 1.03 -13.00 -8.03
CA ASP A 178 2.47 -13.23 -7.82
C ASP A 178 3.02 -14.38 -8.67
N GLY A 179 2.23 -15.44 -8.86
CA GLY A 179 2.62 -16.64 -9.59
C GLY A 179 2.49 -16.57 -11.11
N LEU A 180 2.08 -15.42 -11.68
CA LEU A 180 1.94 -15.30 -13.13
C LEU A 180 3.30 -15.37 -13.82
N SER A 181 3.38 -16.16 -14.88
CA SER A 181 4.58 -16.24 -15.71
C SER A 181 4.71 -15.01 -16.61
N ASP A 182 5.91 -14.80 -17.14
CA ASP A 182 6.13 -13.74 -18.14
C ASP A 182 5.30 -13.96 -19.41
N ALA A 183 4.90 -15.20 -19.72
CA ALA A 183 3.99 -15.48 -20.83
C ALA A 183 2.53 -15.15 -20.50
N ASP A 184 2.11 -15.35 -19.24
CA ASP A 184 0.74 -15.01 -18.81
C ASP A 184 0.52 -13.50 -18.90
N VAL A 185 1.49 -12.69 -18.46
CA VAL A 185 1.32 -11.23 -18.43
C VAL A 185 1.30 -10.58 -19.82
N GLU A 186 1.74 -11.28 -20.87
CA GLU A 186 1.64 -10.83 -22.27
C GLU A 186 0.33 -11.23 -22.95
N ARG A 187 -0.51 -12.05 -22.32
CA ARG A 187 -1.84 -12.39 -22.88
C ARG A 187 -2.76 -11.18 -22.88
N ASP A 188 -3.65 -11.12 -23.86
CA ASP A 188 -4.66 -10.07 -23.92
C ASP A 188 -5.76 -10.25 -22.87
N ALA A 189 -6.15 -9.14 -22.26
CA ALA A 189 -7.28 -9.00 -21.35
C ALA A 189 -8.20 -7.88 -21.85
N THR A 190 -9.28 -8.30 -22.53
CA THR A 190 -10.34 -7.42 -23.02
C THR A 190 -11.11 -6.79 -21.85
N PHE A 191 -11.35 -5.50 -21.94
CA PHE A 191 -12.24 -4.76 -21.04
C PHE A 191 -12.98 -3.67 -21.83
N TRP A 192 -13.62 -2.71 -21.16
CA TRP A 192 -14.41 -1.66 -21.82
C TRP A 192 -13.59 -0.74 -22.75
N ASP A 193 -12.27 -0.65 -22.54
CA ASP A 193 -11.31 0.14 -23.34
C ASP A 193 -10.55 -0.71 -24.38
N GLY A 194 -11.12 -1.86 -24.74
CA GLY A 194 -10.61 -2.79 -25.74
C GLY A 194 -9.53 -3.74 -25.22
N ASP A 195 -8.79 -4.34 -26.14
CA ASP A 195 -7.76 -5.32 -25.81
C ASP A 195 -6.47 -4.64 -25.34
N LYS A 196 -5.91 -5.16 -24.26
CA LYS A 196 -4.62 -4.76 -23.69
C LYS A 196 -3.96 -5.97 -23.04
N PRO A 197 -2.62 -6.07 -23.03
CA PRO A 197 -1.92 -7.12 -22.29
C PRO A 197 -2.27 -7.12 -20.80
N ILE A 198 -2.23 -8.28 -20.15
CA ILE A 198 -2.44 -8.40 -18.70
C ILE A 198 -1.47 -7.49 -17.92
N ARG A 199 -0.21 -7.35 -18.33
CA ARG A 199 0.73 -6.40 -17.69
C ARG A 199 0.22 -4.96 -17.71
N PHE A 200 -0.47 -4.53 -18.76
CA PHE A 200 -1.12 -3.21 -18.79
C PHE A 200 -2.22 -3.12 -17.72
N ARG A 201 -3.06 -4.15 -17.60
CA ARG A 201 -4.10 -4.22 -16.56
C ARG A 201 -3.49 -4.23 -15.16
N MET A 202 -2.37 -4.92 -14.97
CA MET A 202 -1.66 -4.92 -13.69
C MET A 202 -1.09 -3.53 -13.34
N HIS A 203 -0.57 -2.78 -14.30
CA HIS A 203 -0.15 -1.39 -14.05
C HIS A 203 -1.32 -0.45 -13.71
N ARG A 204 -2.57 -0.81 -14.06
CA ARG A 204 -3.74 0.01 -13.68
C ARG A 204 -3.96 0.05 -12.18
N PHE A 205 -3.59 -0.99 -11.43
CA PHE A 205 -3.65 -0.98 -9.97
C PHE A 205 -2.81 0.18 -9.41
N GLU A 206 -1.52 0.23 -9.75
CA GLU A 206 -0.62 1.30 -9.30
C GLU A 206 -1.10 2.68 -9.77
N ALA A 207 -1.36 2.84 -11.07
CA ALA A 207 -1.71 4.15 -11.63
C ALA A 207 -3.00 4.72 -11.03
N HIS A 208 -4.01 3.87 -10.80
CA HIS A 208 -5.26 4.27 -10.18
C HIS A 208 -5.09 4.57 -8.68
N MET A 209 -4.31 3.76 -7.97
CA MET A 209 -3.95 4.00 -6.57
C MET A 209 -3.26 5.36 -6.39
N ILE A 210 -2.28 5.69 -7.24
CA ILE A 210 -1.57 6.98 -7.20
C ILE A 210 -2.54 8.13 -7.50
N GLN A 211 -3.34 8.02 -8.55
CA GLN A 211 -4.33 9.05 -8.92
C GLN A 211 -5.23 9.41 -7.73
N HIS A 212 -5.76 8.41 -7.03
CA HIS A 212 -6.69 8.65 -5.93
C HIS A 212 -5.99 8.93 -4.60
N THR A 213 -4.73 8.54 -4.41
CA THR A 213 -3.92 9.04 -3.29
C THR A 213 -3.69 10.55 -3.42
N ILE A 214 -3.48 11.06 -4.63
CA ILE A 214 -3.44 12.52 -4.89
C ILE A 214 -4.80 13.17 -4.60
N GLN A 215 -5.90 12.50 -4.91
CA GLN A 215 -7.24 12.99 -4.54
C GLN A 215 -7.42 13.06 -3.03
N VAL A 216 -6.96 12.05 -2.27
CA VAL A 216 -6.94 12.06 -0.81
C VAL A 216 -6.13 13.26 -0.29
N ASP A 217 -4.94 13.52 -0.84
CA ASP A 217 -4.10 14.66 -0.45
C ASP A 217 -4.83 16.00 -0.62
N LYS A 218 -5.48 16.21 -1.78
CA LYS A 218 -6.26 17.42 -2.07
C LYS A 218 -7.46 17.56 -1.11
N THR A 219 -8.15 16.45 -0.85
CA THR A 219 -9.29 16.43 0.08
C THR A 219 -8.85 16.81 1.49
N LEU A 220 -7.70 16.32 1.95
CA LEU A 220 -7.14 16.69 3.26
C LEU A 220 -6.79 18.18 3.35
N GLU A 221 -6.19 18.73 2.31
CA GLU A 221 -5.91 20.17 2.23
C GLU A 221 -7.19 21.01 2.34
N TRP A 222 -8.22 20.68 1.56
CA TRP A 222 -9.52 21.37 1.62
C TRP A 222 -10.21 21.29 2.98
N MET A 223 -9.99 20.20 3.72
CA MET A 223 -10.52 20.03 5.08
C MET A 223 -9.73 20.79 6.16
N GLY A 224 -8.61 21.43 5.81
CA GLY A 224 -7.68 22.05 6.76
C GLY A 224 -6.87 21.02 7.55
N ARG A 225 -6.63 19.85 6.96
CA ARG A 225 -5.95 18.69 7.57
C ARG A 225 -4.62 18.38 6.87
N SER A 226 -3.95 19.40 6.35
CA SER A 226 -2.63 19.25 5.73
C SER A 226 -1.67 18.46 6.64
N PRO A 227 -0.85 17.55 6.09
CA PRO A 227 -0.02 16.68 6.92
C PRO A 227 1.13 17.46 7.57
N THR A 228 1.36 17.16 8.85
CA THR A 228 2.54 17.58 9.63
C THR A 228 3.83 16.99 9.08
N GLU A 229 4.97 17.50 9.51
CA GLU A 229 6.29 16.93 9.20
C GLU A 229 6.35 15.44 9.57
N ALA A 230 5.87 15.05 10.76
CA ALA A 230 5.79 13.65 11.18
C ALA A 230 5.05 12.77 10.15
N ARG A 231 3.87 13.22 9.69
CA ARG A 231 3.05 12.47 8.73
C ARG A 231 3.72 12.38 7.35
N ARG A 232 4.45 13.41 6.94
CA ARG A 232 5.24 13.38 5.68
C ARG A 232 6.37 12.37 5.76
N LEU A 233 7.10 12.34 6.87
CA LEU A 233 8.17 11.37 7.11
C LEU A 233 7.64 9.94 7.24
N ILE A 234 6.50 9.73 7.90
CA ILE A 234 5.81 8.43 7.96
C ILE A 234 5.42 7.92 6.57
N ARG A 235 4.93 8.81 5.70
CA ARG A 235 4.60 8.44 4.32
C ARG A 235 5.85 7.97 3.55
N ILE A 236 6.99 8.61 3.76
CA ILE A 236 8.28 8.16 3.20
C ILE A 236 8.67 6.80 3.81
N LEU A 237 8.55 6.64 5.13
CA LEU A 237 8.87 5.40 5.84
C LEU A 237 8.06 4.21 5.31
N TYR A 238 6.75 4.38 5.09
CA TYR A 238 5.91 3.33 4.52
C TYR A 238 6.30 2.97 3.08
N ARG A 239 6.65 3.96 2.24
CA ARG A 239 7.14 3.70 0.88
C ARG A 239 8.40 2.82 0.90
N ASP A 240 9.35 3.13 1.79
CA ASP A 240 10.59 2.35 1.91
C ASP A 240 10.36 0.98 2.57
N LEU A 241 9.34 0.82 3.43
CA LEU A 241 8.90 -0.49 3.94
C LEU A 241 8.41 -1.41 2.81
N ALA A 242 7.76 -0.87 1.78
CA ALA A 242 7.21 -1.65 0.68
C ALA A 242 8.26 -2.55 0.00
N ALA A 243 9.48 -2.05 -0.19
CA ALA A 243 10.56 -2.84 -0.79
C ALA A 243 10.97 -4.04 0.09
N VAL A 244 11.00 -3.85 1.42
CA VAL A 244 11.33 -4.89 2.40
C VAL A 244 10.26 -5.98 2.44
N GLU A 245 8.99 -5.59 2.31
CA GLU A 245 7.82 -6.48 2.31
C GLU A 245 7.70 -7.28 1.02
N MET A 246 8.01 -6.70 -0.14
CA MET A 246 8.05 -7.41 -1.42
C MET A 246 9.20 -8.41 -1.53
N LEU A 247 10.19 -8.30 -0.66
CA LEU A 247 11.27 -9.27 -0.49
C LEU A 247 11.00 -10.26 0.64
N SER A 248 9.78 -10.25 1.22
CA SER A 248 9.41 -11.14 2.32
C SER A 248 9.50 -12.59 1.86
N SER A 249 10.44 -13.30 2.49
CA SER A 249 10.64 -14.73 2.27
C SER A 249 11.13 -15.32 3.57
N ASN A 250 10.63 -16.50 3.90
CA ASN A 250 11.15 -17.29 5.01
C ASN A 250 12.43 -18.05 4.62
N SER A 251 12.89 -17.95 3.36
CA SER A 251 14.06 -18.68 2.85
C SER A 251 15.38 -17.92 2.96
N PHE A 252 15.37 -16.60 3.19
CA PHE A 252 16.58 -15.80 3.34
C PHE A 252 16.34 -14.55 4.19
N GLY A 253 17.42 -13.97 4.72
CA GLY A 253 17.38 -12.63 5.33
C GLY A 253 16.69 -12.51 6.68
N GLN A 254 16.33 -13.62 7.34
CA GLN A 254 15.61 -13.59 8.63
C GLN A 254 16.41 -12.86 9.71
N LYS A 255 17.73 -13.11 9.78
CA LYS A 255 18.61 -12.46 10.76
C LYS A 255 18.63 -10.94 10.57
N GLU A 256 18.79 -10.48 9.33
CA GLU A 256 18.80 -9.06 8.98
C GLU A 256 17.48 -8.37 9.32
N ARG A 257 16.36 -9.06 9.08
CA ARG A 257 15.02 -8.57 9.45
C ARG A 257 14.86 -8.45 10.95
N ASP A 258 15.29 -9.46 11.69
CA ASP A 258 15.21 -9.51 13.15
C ASP A 258 16.03 -8.38 13.80
N GLU A 259 17.22 -8.08 13.28
CA GLU A 259 18.08 -6.99 13.75
C GLU A 259 17.44 -5.61 13.51
N VAL A 260 16.89 -5.37 12.32
CA VAL A 260 16.23 -4.10 11.98
C VAL A 260 14.90 -3.95 12.72
N ALA A 261 14.09 -5.01 12.80
CA ALA A 261 12.83 -4.99 13.54
C ALA A 261 13.04 -4.66 15.02
N LYS A 262 14.08 -5.26 15.64
CA LYS A 262 14.47 -4.92 17.01
C LYS A 262 14.87 -3.45 17.12
N THR A 263 15.73 -2.96 16.24
CA THR A 263 16.24 -1.57 16.27
C THR A 263 15.11 -0.54 16.16
N ILE A 264 14.18 -0.74 15.21
CA ILE A 264 13.02 0.13 15.03
C ILE A 264 12.06 0.01 16.22
N GLY A 265 11.84 -1.20 16.75
CA GLY A 265 10.97 -1.43 17.91
C GLY A 265 11.50 -0.80 19.20
N ASP A 266 12.80 -0.86 19.45
CA ASP A 266 13.46 -0.21 20.58
C ASP A 266 13.29 1.31 20.49
N ARG A 267 13.46 1.89 19.30
CA ARG A 267 13.23 3.32 19.02
C ARG A 267 11.77 3.73 19.24
N ALA A 268 10.81 2.95 18.76
CA ALA A 268 9.39 3.20 19.00
C ALA A 268 9.06 3.22 20.51
N SER A 269 9.64 2.28 21.25
CA SER A 269 9.46 2.15 22.70
C SER A 269 10.08 3.32 23.48
N GLU A 270 11.24 3.83 23.03
CA GLU A 270 11.89 5.02 23.58
C GLU A 270 11.01 6.26 23.44
N ILE A 271 10.55 6.54 22.22
CA ILE A 271 9.70 7.70 21.91
C ILE A 271 8.39 7.64 22.70
N GLY A 272 7.75 6.46 22.73
CA GLY A 272 6.49 6.26 23.45
C GLY A 272 6.56 6.51 24.96
N LYS A 273 7.73 6.35 25.60
CA LYS A 273 7.93 6.65 27.03
C LYS A 273 8.07 8.13 27.35
N THR A 274 8.32 8.96 26.32
CA THR A 274 8.57 10.40 26.47
C THR A 274 7.37 11.26 26.07
N ARG A 275 6.21 10.65 25.80
CA ARG A 275 4.91 11.34 25.69
C ARG A 275 4.30 11.53 27.07
#